data_AF-A0A6N7IJZ5-F1
#
_entry.id   AF-A0A6N7IJZ5-F1
#
_cell.length_a   1.000
_cell.length_b   1.000
_cell.length_c   1.000
_cell.angle_alpha   90.00
_cell.angle_beta   90.00
_cell.angle_gamma   90.00
#
_symmetry.space_group_name_H-M   'P 1'
#
loop_
_entity.id
_entity.type
_entity.pdbx_description
1 polymer ?
#
loop_
_entity_poly.entity_id
_entity_poly.type
_entity_poly.pdbx_seq_one_letter_code
_entity_poly.pdbx_strand_id
1 'polypeptide(L)'
;MAADGSGSRIRRQLLPHAPVVDVGLRAVFGKTPLTEEVRRLAPPAAMDGFSAVVGTDGRFLPLAGLEFRRDPNEAAAELRPGLKFPDTRDYVMWVLGARREAYGARADRLADMAGAALVDVVLELISDWHPDLSALIRRSDAGTVRSLPLRTAVPIEHWETGPVTLVGDAIHCMVPAGSGAAVALRDAAELSQRLAVAHAGGTPLLQAVHDYEVAMLEYGFAAVLASQRVVDQFSGT
;
A
#
# COMPACT_ATOMS: atom_id res chain seq x y z
N MET A 1 -5.45 -21.01 -1.32
CA MET A 1 -4.95 -19.82 -0.61
C MET A 1 -5.89 -18.65 -0.81
N ALA A 2 -6.02 -17.76 0.16
CA ALA A 2 -6.73 -16.49 0.01
C ALA A 2 -5.74 -15.34 -0.27
N ALA A 3 -5.94 -14.69 -1.40
CA ALA A 3 -5.18 -13.52 -1.85
C ALA A 3 -6.10 -12.33 -2.17
N ASP A 4 -7.25 -12.25 -1.48
CA ASP A 4 -8.35 -11.31 -1.73
C ASP A 4 -8.22 -9.98 -0.93
N GLY A 5 -7.01 -9.68 -0.46
CA GLY A 5 -6.65 -8.41 0.15
C GLY A 5 -7.21 -8.18 1.56
N SER A 6 -7.06 -6.96 2.07
CA SER A 6 -7.43 -6.59 3.45
C SER A 6 -8.91 -6.84 3.80
N GLY A 7 -9.79 -6.79 2.79
CA GLY A 7 -11.22 -7.09 2.88
C GLY A 7 -11.58 -8.58 2.90
N SER A 8 -10.59 -9.47 3.00
CA SER A 8 -10.73 -10.91 2.79
C SER A 8 -11.97 -11.52 3.46
N ARG A 9 -12.79 -12.20 2.66
CA ARG A 9 -13.94 -12.98 3.16
C ARG A 9 -13.46 -14.31 3.72
N ILE A 10 -12.42 -14.88 3.11
CA ILE A 10 -11.84 -16.16 3.53
C ILE A 10 -11.16 -16.01 4.89
N ARG A 11 -10.35 -14.95 5.11
CA ARG A 11 -9.80 -14.66 6.44
C ARG A 11 -10.89 -14.59 7.50
N ARG A 12 -12.00 -13.89 7.24
CA ARG A 12 -13.09 -13.76 8.23
C ARG A 12 -13.74 -15.09 8.60
N GLN A 13 -13.75 -16.06 7.69
CA GLN A 13 -14.26 -17.41 7.99
C GLN A 13 -13.21 -18.26 8.71
N LEU A 14 -11.95 -18.22 8.26
CA LEU A 14 -10.87 -19.03 8.80
C LEU A 14 -10.41 -18.53 10.19
N LEU A 15 -10.31 -17.21 10.35
CA LEU A 15 -9.76 -16.51 11.50
C LEU A 15 -10.72 -15.37 11.95
N PRO A 16 -11.91 -15.71 12.47
CA PRO A 16 -12.88 -14.70 12.90
C PRO A 16 -12.37 -13.81 14.05
N HIS A 17 -11.36 -14.27 14.79
CA HIS A 17 -10.71 -13.55 15.88
C HIS A 17 -9.55 -12.64 15.43
N ALA A 18 -9.19 -12.62 14.14
CA ALA A 18 -8.08 -11.84 13.58
C ALA A 18 -8.60 -10.62 12.79
N PRO A 19 -8.96 -9.51 13.47
CA PRO A 19 -9.47 -8.33 12.80
C PRO A 19 -8.36 -7.57 12.06
N VAL A 20 -8.78 -6.84 11.02
CA VAL A 20 -8.00 -5.74 10.45
C VAL A 20 -8.55 -4.46 11.05
N VAL A 21 -7.70 -3.70 11.74
CA VAL A 21 -8.05 -2.55 12.57
C VAL A 21 -7.88 -1.25 11.80
N ASP A 22 -8.83 -0.32 11.92
CA ASP A 22 -8.71 1.06 11.43
C ASP A 22 -7.81 1.84 12.38
N VAL A 23 -6.75 2.45 11.84
CA VAL A 23 -5.75 3.18 12.66
C VAL A 23 -6.13 4.65 12.89
N GLY A 24 -7.34 5.07 12.49
CA GLY A 24 -7.83 6.44 12.66
C GLY A 24 -7.28 7.44 11.64
N LEU A 25 -6.49 6.97 10.67
CA LEU A 25 -5.95 7.79 9.59
C LEU A 25 -6.75 7.60 8.30
N ARG A 26 -6.83 8.66 7.51
CA ARG A 26 -7.34 8.64 6.14
C ARG A 26 -6.22 9.09 5.21
N ALA A 27 -6.08 8.39 4.11
CA ALA A 27 -5.13 8.73 3.07
C ALA A 27 -5.86 9.11 1.79
N VAL A 28 -5.35 10.12 1.10
CA VAL A 28 -5.66 10.43 -0.30
C VAL A 28 -4.36 10.25 -1.07
N PHE A 29 -4.37 9.47 -2.14
CA PHE A 29 -3.20 9.24 -2.96
C PHE A 29 -3.51 9.48 -4.42
N GLY A 30 -2.49 9.90 -5.16
CA GLY A 30 -2.60 10.23 -6.57
C GLY A 30 -1.25 10.23 -7.26
N LYS A 31 -1.31 10.47 -8.57
CA LYS A 31 -0.14 10.64 -9.42
C LYS A 31 -0.19 11.99 -10.11
N THR A 32 0.94 12.67 -10.13
CA THR A 32 1.17 13.86 -10.96
C THR A 32 2.11 13.48 -12.09
N PRO A 33 1.72 13.60 -13.38
CA PRO A 33 2.61 13.32 -14.50
C PRO A 33 3.91 14.13 -14.39
N LEU A 34 5.06 13.47 -14.55
CA LEU A 34 6.37 14.08 -14.38
C LEU A 34 6.77 14.87 -15.62
N THR A 35 6.31 16.11 -15.69
CA THR A 35 6.83 17.09 -16.65
C THR A 35 8.07 17.78 -16.08
N GLU A 36 8.81 18.49 -16.94
CA GLU A 36 9.94 19.32 -16.52
C GLU A 36 9.53 20.42 -15.53
N GLU A 37 8.28 20.90 -15.59
CA GLU A 37 7.74 21.79 -14.57
C GLU A 37 7.51 21.07 -13.24
N VAL A 38 6.87 19.90 -13.26
CA VAL A 38 6.60 19.12 -12.05
C VAL A 38 7.90 18.67 -11.38
N ARG A 39 8.93 18.34 -12.16
CA ARG A 39 10.27 18.02 -11.64
C ARG A 39 10.84 19.17 -10.79
N ARG A 40 10.66 20.42 -11.21
CA ARG A 40 11.13 21.59 -10.45
C ARG A 40 10.33 21.87 -9.18
N LEU A 41 9.06 21.44 -9.14
CA LEU A 41 8.18 21.59 -7.98
C LEU A 41 8.40 20.48 -6.94
N ALA A 42 8.85 19.30 -7.38
CA ALA A 42 9.08 18.17 -6.50
C ALA A 42 10.31 18.43 -5.60
N PRO A 43 10.25 18.08 -4.30
CA PRO A 43 11.44 18.07 -3.45
C PRO A 43 12.53 17.19 -4.09
N PRO A 44 13.81 17.61 -4.16
CA PRO A 44 14.87 16.80 -4.77
C PRO A 44 14.96 15.38 -4.19
N ALA A 45 14.78 15.26 -2.86
CA ALA A 45 14.78 13.97 -2.18
C ALA A 45 13.66 13.02 -2.64
N ALA A 46 12.55 13.54 -3.16
CA ALA A 46 11.48 12.72 -3.73
C ALA A 46 11.86 12.14 -5.09
N MET A 47 12.82 12.73 -5.81
CA MET A 47 13.28 12.19 -7.10
C MET A 47 14.34 11.10 -6.94
N ASP A 48 15.09 11.12 -5.83
CA ASP A 48 16.12 10.13 -5.53
C ASP A 48 15.61 8.94 -4.69
N GLY A 49 14.36 8.99 -4.24
CA GLY A 49 13.76 7.92 -3.45
C GLY A 49 12.42 8.30 -2.82
N PHE A 50 12.02 7.54 -1.81
CA PHE A 50 10.82 7.82 -1.05
C PHE A 50 11.14 8.85 0.04
N SER A 51 10.47 10.00 0.01
CA SER A 51 10.62 11.07 1.00
C SER A 51 9.25 11.47 1.54
N ALA A 52 9.21 12.14 2.70
CA ALA A 52 7.96 12.62 3.28
C ALA A 52 8.11 14.04 3.81
N VAL A 53 7.12 14.89 3.52
CA VAL A 53 6.91 16.16 4.22
C VAL A 53 6.00 15.89 5.41
N VAL A 54 6.44 16.22 6.62
CA VAL A 54 5.70 15.96 7.87
C VAL A 54 5.37 17.28 8.53
N GLY A 55 4.07 17.53 8.74
CA GLY A 55 3.57 18.68 9.50
C GLY A 55 3.63 18.42 11.01
N THR A 56 3.53 19.49 11.81
CA THR A 56 3.53 19.40 13.28
C THR A 56 2.21 18.96 13.88
N ASP A 57 1.19 18.69 13.06
CA ASP A 57 -0.19 18.40 13.45
C ASP A 57 -0.67 17.01 12.96
N GLY A 58 0.27 16.12 12.65
CA GLY A 58 0.00 14.74 12.24
C GLY A 58 -0.46 14.59 10.78
N ARG A 59 -0.39 15.66 9.97
CA ARG A 59 -0.44 15.58 8.51
C ARG A 59 0.92 15.18 7.95
N PHE A 60 0.92 14.28 6.97
CA PHE A 60 2.15 13.86 6.28
C PHE A 60 1.88 13.64 4.79
N LEU A 61 2.86 13.95 3.96
CA LEU A 61 2.81 13.83 2.50
C LEU A 61 4.04 13.09 1.97
N PRO A 62 4.00 11.75 1.92
CA PRO A 62 5.03 11.00 1.24
C PRO A 62 4.95 11.20 -0.27
N LEU A 63 6.11 11.32 -0.89
CA LEU A 63 6.33 11.66 -2.28
C LEU A 63 7.46 10.78 -2.84
N ALA A 64 7.28 10.28 -4.06
CA ALA A 64 8.33 9.60 -4.80
C ALA A 64 8.15 9.81 -6.31
N GLY A 65 9.22 10.18 -6.99
CA GLY A 65 9.32 10.17 -8.44
C GLY A 65 9.54 8.76 -8.95
N LEU A 66 8.81 8.39 -10.00
CA LEU A 66 9.00 7.17 -10.76
C LEU A 66 9.31 7.53 -12.20
N GLU A 67 10.54 7.23 -12.62
CA GLU A 67 11.00 7.33 -13.99
C GLU A 67 11.26 5.93 -14.54
N PHE A 68 10.54 5.56 -15.60
CA PHE A 68 10.70 4.26 -16.20
C PHE A 68 11.97 4.23 -17.06
N ARG A 69 12.90 3.34 -16.71
CA ARG A 69 14.14 3.11 -17.47
C ARG A 69 13.90 2.63 -18.92
N ARG A 70 12.72 2.07 -19.17
CA ARG A 70 12.24 1.61 -20.48
C ARG A 70 10.72 1.68 -20.47
N ASP A 71 10.10 1.79 -21.65
CA ASP A 71 8.64 1.82 -21.72
C ASP A 71 8.02 0.54 -21.09
N PRO A 72 7.07 0.69 -20.13
CA PRO A 72 6.43 -0.45 -19.48
C PRO A 72 5.69 -1.40 -20.43
N ASN A 73 5.12 -0.91 -21.54
CA ASN A 73 4.44 -1.76 -22.52
C ASN A 73 5.42 -2.53 -23.40
N GLU A 74 6.61 -1.97 -23.68
CA GLU A 74 7.69 -2.72 -24.32
C GLU A 74 8.20 -3.84 -23.41
N ALA A 75 8.45 -3.55 -22.14
CA ALA A 75 8.84 -4.56 -21.15
C ALA A 75 7.75 -5.65 -20.99
N ALA A 76 6.48 -5.25 -20.97
CA ALA A 76 5.36 -6.18 -20.85
C ALA A 76 5.26 -7.15 -22.04
N ALA A 77 5.52 -6.66 -23.27
CA ALA A 77 5.40 -7.45 -24.48
C ALA A 77 6.39 -8.62 -24.53
N GLU A 78 7.57 -8.48 -23.90
CA GLU A 78 8.58 -9.54 -23.77
C GLU A 78 8.12 -10.66 -22.82
N LEU A 79 7.41 -10.31 -21.74
CA LEU A 79 6.92 -11.27 -20.75
C LEU A 79 5.62 -11.95 -21.20
N ARG A 80 4.72 -11.19 -21.80
CA ARG A 80 3.43 -11.68 -22.27
C ARG A 80 2.91 -10.82 -23.43
N PRO A 81 2.98 -11.33 -24.68
CA PRO A 81 2.41 -10.65 -25.83
C PRO A 81 0.95 -10.26 -25.59
N GLY A 82 0.60 -9.00 -25.90
CA GLY A 82 -0.74 -8.45 -25.71
C GLY A 82 -1.04 -7.87 -24.33
N LEU A 83 -0.14 -8.01 -23.35
CA LEU A 83 -0.28 -7.29 -22.07
C LEU A 83 0.00 -5.80 -22.29
N LYS A 84 -0.97 -4.96 -21.92
CA LYS A 84 -0.85 -3.50 -21.98
C LYS A 84 -1.20 -2.90 -20.63
N PHE A 85 -0.32 -2.02 -20.16
CA PHE A 85 -0.55 -1.24 -18.96
C PHE A 85 -1.15 0.11 -19.35
N PRO A 86 -2.24 0.54 -18.67
CA PRO A 86 -2.69 1.92 -18.76
C PRO A 86 -1.71 2.83 -18.01
N ASP A 87 -1.51 4.05 -18.53
CA ASP A 87 -0.73 5.12 -17.90
C ASP A 87 0.73 4.74 -17.58
N THR A 88 1.56 4.72 -18.62
CA THR A 88 2.99 4.36 -18.58
C THR A 88 3.93 5.55 -18.54
N ARG A 89 3.40 6.75 -18.29
CA ARG A 89 4.19 7.98 -18.19
C ARG A 89 4.93 8.01 -16.86
N ASP A 90 6.08 8.66 -16.84
CA ASP A 90 6.76 9.00 -15.60
C ASP A 90 5.87 9.88 -14.73
N TYR A 91 5.93 9.71 -13.42
CA TYR A 91 5.07 10.44 -12.49
C TYR A 91 5.73 10.66 -11.13
N VAL A 92 5.25 11.66 -10.40
CA VAL A 92 5.42 11.77 -8.95
C VAL A 92 4.18 11.19 -8.30
N MET A 93 4.35 10.12 -7.51
CA MET A 93 3.28 9.65 -6.64
C MET A 93 3.31 10.43 -5.33
N TRP A 94 2.13 10.71 -4.81
CA TRP A 94 1.97 11.40 -3.54
C TRP A 94 0.85 10.74 -2.73
N VAL A 95 0.96 10.83 -1.41
CA VAL A 95 -0.05 10.33 -0.47
C VAL A 95 -0.24 11.38 0.61
N LEU A 96 -1.36 12.09 0.68
CA LEU A 96 -1.68 12.88 1.87
C LEU A 96 -2.29 11.96 2.92
N GLY A 97 -1.61 11.76 4.04
CA GLY A 97 -2.14 11.10 5.23
C GLY A 97 -2.44 12.12 6.32
N ALA A 98 -3.58 11.97 6.99
CA ALA A 98 -3.91 12.74 8.18
C ALA A 98 -4.91 11.99 9.06
N ARG A 99 -5.07 12.44 10.30
CA ARG A 99 -6.12 11.93 11.19
C ARG A 99 -7.50 12.19 10.62
N ARG A 100 -8.44 11.29 10.91
CA ARG A 100 -9.85 11.41 10.50
C ARG A 100 -10.43 12.78 10.83
N GLU A 101 -10.06 13.34 11.97
CA GLU A 101 -10.53 14.65 12.45
C GLU A 101 -10.16 15.80 11.49
N ALA A 102 -8.99 15.74 10.85
CA ALA A 102 -8.53 16.79 9.93
C ALA A 102 -9.44 16.92 8.69
N TYR A 103 -10.07 15.82 8.27
CA TYR A 103 -10.99 15.81 7.14
C TYR A 103 -12.41 16.26 7.51
N GLY A 104 -12.71 16.42 8.80
CA GLY A 104 -14.03 16.81 9.32
C GLY A 104 -15.15 15.89 8.83
N ALA A 105 -16.31 16.46 8.50
CA ALA A 105 -17.50 15.73 8.02
C ALA A 105 -17.33 15.01 6.66
N ARG A 106 -16.16 15.16 6.01
CA ARG A 106 -15.82 14.47 4.76
C ARG A 106 -15.18 13.11 5.00
N ALA A 107 -14.62 12.86 6.19
CA ALA A 107 -13.73 11.74 6.44
C ALA A 107 -14.30 10.36 6.08
N ASP A 108 -15.62 10.17 6.22
CA ASP A 108 -16.32 8.92 5.93
C ASP A 108 -16.85 8.81 4.50
N ARG A 109 -16.74 9.90 3.73
CA ARG A 109 -17.22 10.00 2.33
C ARG A 109 -16.10 10.18 1.33
N LEU A 110 -14.84 10.28 1.78
CA LEU A 110 -13.69 10.46 0.89
C LEU A 110 -13.60 9.37 -0.18
N ALA A 111 -13.92 8.12 0.16
CA ALA A 111 -13.87 7.00 -0.78
C ALA A 111 -14.90 7.12 -1.93
N ASP A 112 -15.98 7.88 -1.71
CA ASP A 112 -17.06 8.09 -2.69
C ASP A 112 -16.84 9.36 -3.55
N MET A 113 -15.84 10.18 -3.20
CA MET A 113 -15.56 11.43 -3.90
C MET A 113 -14.82 11.19 -5.22
N ALA A 114 -15.18 11.99 -6.23
CA ALA A 114 -14.43 12.03 -7.48
C ALA A 114 -12.99 12.54 -7.24
N GLY A 115 -12.03 12.06 -8.05
CA GLY A 115 -10.63 12.40 -7.88
C GLY A 115 -10.32 13.90 -7.90
N ALA A 116 -11.03 14.68 -8.73
CA ALA A 116 -10.89 16.14 -8.74
C ALA A 116 -11.32 16.77 -7.40
N ALA A 117 -12.42 16.32 -6.82
CA ALA A 117 -12.87 16.79 -5.51
C ALA A 117 -11.92 16.36 -4.38
N LEU A 118 -11.28 15.19 -4.51
CA LEU A 118 -10.23 14.76 -3.59
C LEU A 118 -8.98 15.64 -3.69
N VAL A 119 -8.60 16.08 -4.90
CA VAL A 119 -7.52 17.07 -5.08
C VAL A 119 -7.85 18.37 -4.35
N ASP A 120 -9.08 18.88 -4.46
CA ASP A 120 -9.49 20.10 -3.74
C ASP A 120 -9.39 19.94 -2.21
N VAL A 121 -9.81 18.78 -1.68
CA VAL A 121 -9.65 18.46 -0.25
C VAL A 121 -8.18 18.47 0.17
N VAL A 122 -7.30 17.87 -0.63
CA VAL A 122 -5.86 17.84 -0.34
C VAL A 122 -5.29 19.26 -0.36
N LEU A 123 -5.63 20.07 -1.37
CA LEU A 123 -5.16 21.45 -1.50
C LEU A 123 -5.61 22.35 -0.32
N GLU A 124 -6.83 22.18 0.17
CA GLU A 124 -7.30 22.86 1.39
C GLU A 124 -6.45 22.46 2.60
N LEU A 125 -6.21 21.15 2.76
CA LEU A 125 -5.43 20.58 3.86
C LEU A 125 -3.94 20.86 3.81
N ILE A 126 -3.38 21.40 2.73
CA ILE A 126 -1.96 21.77 2.66
C ILE A 126 -1.78 23.25 2.30
N SER A 127 -2.83 24.05 2.47
CA SER A 127 -2.84 25.47 2.09
C SER A 127 -1.83 26.33 2.87
N ASP A 128 -1.43 25.87 4.06
CA ASP A 128 -0.41 26.43 4.94
C ASP A 128 1.00 25.85 4.71
N TRP A 129 1.16 24.91 3.78
CA TRP A 129 2.45 24.32 3.42
C TRP A 129 3.13 25.06 2.27
N HIS A 130 4.35 24.63 1.91
CA HIS A 130 5.10 25.26 0.82
C HIS A 130 4.29 25.28 -0.49
N PRO A 131 4.21 26.42 -1.21
CA PRO A 131 3.33 26.59 -2.38
C PRO A 131 3.63 25.60 -3.52
N ASP A 132 4.88 25.14 -3.64
CA ASP A 132 5.27 24.15 -4.65
C ASP A 132 4.55 22.81 -4.47
N LEU A 133 4.26 22.40 -3.23
CA LEU A 133 3.50 21.18 -2.97
C LEU A 133 2.07 21.34 -3.49
N SER A 134 1.42 22.47 -3.19
CA SER A 134 0.11 22.79 -3.74
C SER A 134 0.12 22.86 -5.27
N ALA A 135 1.17 23.43 -5.87
CA ALA A 135 1.30 23.48 -7.32
C ALA A 135 1.47 22.09 -7.95
N LEU A 136 2.26 21.20 -7.32
CA LEU A 136 2.45 19.82 -7.73
C LEU A 136 1.14 19.01 -7.63
N ILE A 137 0.42 19.12 -6.51
CA ILE A 137 -0.84 18.40 -6.30
C ILE A 137 -1.94 18.89 -7.26
N ARG A 138 -2.00 20.19 -7.55
CA ARG A 138 -2.96 20.75 -8.53
C ARG A 138 -2.81 20.17 -9.93
N ARG A 139 -1.62 19.63 -10.26
CA ARG A 139 -1.30 19.01 -11.55
C ARG A 139 -1.57 17.50 -11.59
N SER A 140 -2.16 16.94 -10.54
CA SER A 140 -2.47 15.52 -10.46
C SER A 140 -3.40 15.07 -11.59
N ASP A 141 -3.18 13.85 -12.07
CA ASP A 141 -4.16 13.16 -12.89
C ASP A 141 -5.32 12.72 -12.00
N ALA A 142 -6.43 13.47 -12.05
CA ALA A 142 -7.64 13.20 -11.26
C ALA A 142 -8.19 11.78 -11.49
N GLY A 143 -7.91 11.14 -12.63
CA GLY A 143 -8.28 9.75 -12.90
C GLY A 143 -7.59 8.75 -11.97
N THR A 144 -6.42 9.11 -11.42
CA THR A 144 -5.60 8.28 -10.52
C THR A 144 -5.87 8.51 -9.04
N VAL A 145 -6.53 9.63 -8.68
CA VAL A 145 -6.68 10.05 -7.29
C VAL A 145 -7.76 9.25 -6.58
N ARG A 146 -7.42 8.62 -5.45
CA ARG A 146 -8.33 7.80 -4.63
C ARG A 146 -8.09 8.05 -3.16
N SER A 147 -9.07 7.71 -2.33
CA SER A 147 -8.93 7.73 -0.88
C SER A 147 -9.22 6.37 -0.26
N LEU A 148 -8.46 6.03 0.79
CA LEU A 148 -8.63 4.81 1.56
C LEU A 148 -8.43 5.09 3.05
N PRO A 149 -9.22 4.45 3.94
CA PRO A 149 -8.87 4.39 5.36
C PRO A 149 -7.63 3.53 5.54
N LEU A 150 -6.69 3.99 6.37
CA LEU A 150 -5.52 3.19 6.70
C LEU A 150 -5.90 2.13 7.72
N ARG A 151 -5.43 0.92 7.47
CA ARG A 151 -5.74 -0.24 8.28
C ARG A 151 -4.51 -1.10 8.48
N THR A 152 -4.51 -1.87 9.56
CA THR A 152 -3.42 -2.77 9.93
C THR A 152 -3.97 -4.08 10.47
N ALA A 153 -3.30 -5.18 10.16
CA ALA A 153 -3.52 -6.44 10.85
C ALA A 153 -2.95 -6.38 12.28
N VAL A 154 -3.44 -7.28 13.13
CA VAL A 154 -2.93 -7.51 14.49
C VAL A 154 -2.21 -8.85 14.50
N PRO A 155 -1.02 -8.97 15.12
CA PRO A 155 -0.37 -10.26 15.30
C PRO A 155 -1.28 -11.30 15.96
N ILE A 156 -1.26 -12.51 15.41
CA ILE A 156 -2.02 -13.64 15.92
C ILE A 156 -1.10 -14.85 16.14
N GLU A 157 -1.56 -15.77 16.98
CA GLU A 157 -0.95 -17.09 17.09
C GLU A 157 -1.26 -17.94 15.85
N HIS A 158 -0.46 -18.99 15.64
CA HIS A 158 -0.71 -19.97 14.59
C HIS A 158 -2.05 -20.69 14.81
N TRP A 159 -2.75 -21.01 13.73
CA TRP A 159 -4.05 -21.68 13.75
C TRP A 159 -3.94 -23.13 13.29
N GLU A 160 -4.95 -23.95 13.54
CA GLU A 160 -4.96 -25.34 13.05
C GLU A 160 -4.86 -25.39 11.52
N THR A 161 -3.75 -25.93 11.00
CA THR A 161 -3.48 -25.98 9.56
C THR A 161 -4.50 -26.86 8.84
N GLY A 162 -5.12 -26.29 7.82
CA GLY A 162 -6.05 -26.98 6.94
C GLY A 162 -5.70 -26.85 5.46
N PRO A 163 -6.60 -27.24 4.55
CA PRO A 163 -6.38 -27.10 3.10
C PRO A 163 -6.49 -25.64 2.61
N VAL A 164 -6.83 -24.70 3.50
CA VAL A 164 -6.98 -23.28 3.21
C VAL A 164 -6.00 -22.49 4.07
N THR A 165 -5.19 -21.65 3.42
CA THR A 165 -4.25 -20.72 4.06
C THR A 165 -4.35 -19.32 3.43
N LEU A 166 -3.63 -18.34 3.96
CA LEU A 166 -3.71 -16.92 3.58
C LEU A 166 -2.37 -16.39 3.06
N VAL A 167 -2.40 -15.40 2.18
CA VAL A 167 -1.21 -14.69 1.65
C VAL A 167 -1.46 -13.17 1.58
N GLY A 168 -0.41 -12.38 1.67
CA GLY A 168 -0.40 -10.92 1.50
C GLY A 168 -1.34 -10.19 2.45
N ASP A 169 -2.00 -9.15 1.96
CA ASP A 169 -2.91 -8.31 2.73
C ASP A 169 -4.11 -9.07 3.33
N ALA A 170 -4.39 -10.29 2.89
CA ALA A 170 -5.43 -11.12 3.50
C ALA A 170 -5.11 -11.47 4.95
N ILE A 171 -3.83 -11.57 5.33
CA ILE A 171 -3.33 -11.89 6.67
C ILE A 171 -2.48 -10.76 7.28
N HIS A 172 -1.62 -10.13 6.47
CA HIS A 172 -0.69 -9.09 6.93
C HIS A 172 -1.00 -7.74 6.28
N CYS A 173 -2.25 -7.28 6.36
CA CYS A 173 -2.58 -5.92 5.92
C CYS A 173 -1.71 -4.91 6.67
N MET A 174 -0.97 -4.08 5.94
CA MET A 174 -0.06 -3.07 6.48
C MET A 174 -0.54 -1.67 6.13
N VAL A 175 -0.16 -0.70 6.97
CA VAL A 175 -0.28 0.70 6.55
C VAL A 175 0.72 0.95 5.40
N PRO A 176 0.35 1.68 4.33
CA PRO A 176 1.21 1.86 3.17
C PRO A 176 2.55 2.53 3.49
N ALA A 177 3.58 1.70 3.63
CA ALA A 177 4.98 2.09 3.84
C ALA A 177 5.93 1.46 2.79
N GLY A 178 5.38 0.98 1.68
CA GLY A 178 6.14 0.34 0.59
C GLY A 178 6.50 -1.14 0.79
N SER A 179 6.21 -1.73 1.96
CA SER A 179 6.58 -3.12 2.29
C SER A 179 5.55 -4.18 1.88
N GLY A 180 4.26 -3.85 1.84
CA GLY A 180 3.18 -4.85 1.68
C GLY A 180 3.30 -5.69 0.41
N ALA A 181 3.62 -5.06 -0.73
CA ALA A 181 3.81 -5.78 -1.99
C ALA A 181 5.01 -6.75 -1.94
N ALA A 182 6.11 -6.35 -1.32
CA ALA A 182 7.29 -7.21 -1.17
C ALA A 182 6.99 -8.44 -0.29
N VAL A 183 6.22 -8.24 0.79
CA VAL A 183 5.79 -9.34 1.67
C VAL A 183 4.83 -10.29 0.95
N ALA A 184 3.85 -9.77 0.22
CA ALA A 184 2.94 -10.61 -0.57
C ALA A 184 3.67 -11.45 -1.64
N LEU A 185 4.71 -10.89 -2.28
CA LEU A 185 5.56 -11.65 -3.22
C LEU A 185 6.39 -12.70 -2.50
N ARG A 186 6.91 -12.40 -1.30
CA ARG A 186 7.59 -13.39 -0.46
C ARG A 186 6.66 -14.53 -0.05
N ASP A 187 5.43 -14.21 0.37
CA ASP A 187 4.41 -15.21 0.71
C ASP A 187 4.17 -16.15 -0.48
N ALA A 188 3.98 -15.58 -1.68
CA ALA A 188 3.74 -16.34 -2.90
C ALA A 188 4.92 -17.25 -3.25
N ALA A 189 6.16 -16.77 -3.14
CA ALA A 189 7.36 -17.55 -3.41
C ALA A 189 7.52 -18.70 -2.41
N GLU A 190 7.39 -18.40 -1.12
CA GLU A 190 7.54 -19.37 -0.01
C GLU A 190 6.51 -20.49 -0.11
N LEU A 191 5.23 -20.12 -0.30
CA LEU A 191 4.15 -21.10 -0.45
C LEU A 191 4.32 -21.95 -1.72
N SER A 192 4.68 -21.33 -2.85
CA SER A 192 4.87 -22.07 -4.11
C SER A 192 5.98 -23.10 -4.01
N GLN A 193 7.11 -22.76 -3.38
CA GLN A 193 8.23 -23.69 -3.18
C GLN A 193 7.82 -24.89 -2.32
N ARG A 194 7.13 -24.65 -1.21
CA ARG A 194 6.69 -25.71 -0.29
C ARG A 194 5.64 -26.62 -0.92
N LEU A 195 4.69 -26.05 -1.66
CA LEU A 195 3.72 -26.82 -2.43
C LEU A 195 4.39 -27.68 -3.52
N ALA A 196 5.44 -27.18 -4.17
CA ALA A 196 6.19 -27.95 -5.16
C ALA A 196 6.90 -29.16 -4.53
N VAL A 197 7.52 -29.00 -3.35
CA VAL A 197 8.13 -30.10 -2.60
C VAL A 197 7.09 -31.15 -2.19
N ALA A 198 5.92 -30.71 -1.70
CA ALA A 198 4.84 -31.62 -1.36
C ALA A 198 4.30 -32.37 -2.59
N HIS A 199 4.15 -31.68 -3.72
CA HIS A 199 3.72 -32.30 -4.98
C HIS A 199 4.69 -33.38 -5.47
N ALA A 200 6.00 -33.17 -5.27
CA ALA A 200 7.03 -34.15 -5.58
C ALA A 200 7.13 -35.31 -4.58
N GLY A 201 6.27 -35.34 -3.55
CA GLY A 201 6.25 -36.39 -2.52
C GLY A 201 7.31 -36.21 -1.42
N GLY A 202 7.96 -35.04 -1.33
CA GLY A 202 9.01 -34.76 -0.35
C GLY A 202 8.49 -34.49 1.07
N THR A 203 7.22 -34.09 1.22
CA THR A 203 6.56 -33.87 2.52
C THR A 203 5.04 -33.96 2.35
N PRO A 204 4.27 -34.33 3.39
CA PRO A 204 2.81 -34.25 3.34
C PRO A 204 2.32 -32.82 3.05
N LEU A 205 1.25 -32.69 2.25
CA LEU A 205 0.69 -31.38 1.85
C LEU A 205 0.39 -30.47 3.04
N LEU A 206 -0.30 -30.98 4.07
CA LEU A 206 -0.64 -30.19 5.24
C LEU A 206 0.60 -29.79 6.05
N GLN A 207 1.67 -30.59 6.04
CA GLN A 207 2.93 -30.22 6.68
C GLN A 207 3.60 -29.06 5.93
N ALA A 208 3.63 -29.10 4.58
CA ALA A 208 4.16 -27.99 3.79
C ALA A 208 3.41 -26.67 4.02
N VAL A 209 2.08 -26.73 4.16
CA VAL A 209 1.23 -25.57 4.47
C VAL A 209 1.49 -25.08 5.89
N HIS A 210 1.58 -26.00 6.86
CA HIS A 210 1.88 -25.68 8.26
C HIS A 210 3.20 -24.91 8.37
N ASP A 211 4.25 -25.48 7.80
CA ASP A 211 5.57 -24.89 7.86
C ASP A 211 5.55 -23.50 7.19
N TYR A 212 4.76 -23.32 6.11
CA TYR A 212 4.60 -22.02 5.43
C TYR A 212 3.96 -21.01 6.38
N GLU A 213 2.86 -21.39 7.03
CA GLU A 213 2.13 -20.53 7.96
C GLU A 213 3.03 -20.06 9.10
N VAL A 214 3.81 -20.96 9.71
CA VAL A 214 4.76 -20.63 10.77
C VAL A 214 5.78 -19.58 10.32
N ALA A 215 6.42 -19.80 9.17
CA ALA A 215 7.41 -18.85 8.64
C ALA A 215 6.74 -17.51 8.26
N MET A 216 5.58 -17.56 7.61
CA MET A 216 4.82 -16.41 7.16
C MET A 216 4.42 -15.50 8.32
N LEU A 217 3.92 -16.06 9.41
CA LEU A 217 3.57 -15.32 10.62
C LEU A 217 4.76 -14.54 11.19
N GLU A 218 5.95 -15.14 11.20
CA GLU A 218 7.16 -14.51 11.74
C GLU A 218 7.54 -13.25 10.94
N TYR A 219 7.82 -13.40 9.65
CA TYR A 219 8.29 -12.26 8.86
C TYR A 219 7.18 -11.27 8.52
N GLY A 220 5.94 -11.76 8.36
CA GLY A 220 4.81 -10.93 7.99
C GLY A 220 4.36 -10.01 9.11
N PHE A 221 4.23 -10.52 10.35
CA PHE A 221 3.91 -9.66 11.48
C PHE A 221 5.07 -8.77 11.92
N ALA A 222 6.32 -9.19 11.72
CA ALA A 222 7.47 -8.28 11.87
C ALA A 222 7.36 -7.06 10.94
N ALA A 223 6.93 -7.27 9.69
CA ALA A 223 6.69 -6.18 8.74
C ALA A 223 5.46 -5.33 9.09
N VAL A 224 4.38 -5.93 9.62
CA VAL A 224 3.22 -5.18 10.16
C VAL A 224 3.67 -4.20 11.25
N LEU A 225 4.38 -4.70 12.26
CA LEU A 225 4.88 -3.88 13.36
C LEU A 225 5.87 -2.80 12.89
N ALA A 226 6.70 -3.11 11.89
CA ALA A 226 7.58 -2.11 11.28
C ALA A 226 6.80 -1.00 10.57
N SER A 227 5.73 -1.34 9.83
CA SER A 227 4.90 -0.35 9.14
C SER A 227 4.16 0.59 10.09
N GLN A 228 3.72 0.08 11.25
CA GLN A 228 3.06 0.88 12.28
C GLN A 228 4.01 1.94 12.84
N ARG A 229 5.26 1.57 13.15
CA ARG A 229 6.27 2.53 13.65
C ARG A 229 6.54 3.69 12.70
N VAL A 230 6.50 3.46 11.38
CA VAL A 230 6.67 4.52 10.38
C VAL A 230 5.53 5.52 10.46
N VAL A 231 4.31 5.03 10.66
CA VAL A 231 3.12 5.88 10.80
C VAL A 231 3.15 6.65 12.10
N ASP A 232 3.51 6.01 13.22
CA ASP A 232 3.62 6.64 14.54
C ASP A 232 4.61 7.81 14.51
N GLN A 233 5.73 7.66 13.79
CA GLN A 233 6.70 8.73 13.55
C GLN A 233 6.11 9.92 12.78
N PHE A 234 5.20 9.68 11.84
CA PHE A 234 4.54 10.72 11.06
C PHE A 234 3.33 11.35 11.76
N SER A 235 2.63 10.59 12.61
CA SER A 235 1.47 11.07 13.37
C SER A 235 1.82 11.70 14.72
N GLY A 236 3.08 11.59 15.16
CA GLY A 236 3.57 12.20 16.41
C GLY A 236 3.00 11.55 17.68
N THR A 237 2.72 10.25 17.63
CA THR A 237 2.14 9.45 18.72
C THR A 237 3.08 8.38 19.21
#